data_AF-A0A1B9YJ60-F1
#
_entry.id   AF-A0A1B9YJ60-F1
#
_cell.length_a   1.000
_cell.length_b   1.000
_cell.length_c   1.000
_cell.angle_alpha   90.00
_cell.angle_beta   90.00
_cell.angle_gamma   90.00
#
_symmetry.space_group_name_H-M   'P 1'
#
loop_
_entity.id
_entity.type
_entity.pdbx_description
1 polymer ?
#
loop_
_entity_poly.entity_id
_entity_poly.type
_entity_poly.pdbx_seq_one_letter_code
_entity_poly.pdbx_strand_id
1 'polypeptide(L)' 'MHTEIDIFDKPIGRIRKMCELMGLGAEFDRKLPELETHLEGLVAEGETSEERLTVSGLAFVKQAQQGSA' A
#
# COMPACT_ATOMS: atom_id res chain seq x y z
N MET A 1 8.84 25.88 -0.45
CA MET A 1 8.36 24.64 0.19
C MET A 1 8.32 23.60 -0.91
N HIS A 2 9.29 22.69 -0.94
CA HIS A 2 9.27 21.59 -1.90
C HIS A 2 8.05 20.73 -1.57
N THR A 3 6.97 20.91 -2.32
CA THR A 3 5.91 19.91 -2.40
C THR A 3 6.44 18.80 -3.28
N GLU A 4 7.41 18.04 -2.75
CA GLU A 4 7.71 16.72 -3.27
C GLU A 4 6.40 15.95 -3.11
N ILE A 5 5.71 15.72 -4.23
CA ILE A 5 4.53 14.87 -4.26
C ILE A 5 5.07 13.50 -3.85
N ASP A 6 4.78 13.10 -2.61
CA ASP A 6 5.07 11.75 -2.18
C ASP A 6 4.27 10.82 -3.11
N ILE A 7 4.99 10.06 -3.92
CA ILE A 7 4.40 9.12 -4.88
C ILE A 7 3.55 8.07 -4.16
N PHE A 8 3.73 7.91 -2.85
CA PHE A 8 3.01 6.97 -1.99
C PHE A 8 1.76 7.56 -1.34
N ASP A 9 1.63 8.88 -1.17
CA ASP A 9 0.49 9.50 -0.47
C ASP A 9 -0.86 9.08 -1.07
N LYS A 10 -0.98 9.16 -2.41
CA LYS A 10 -2.22 8.78 -3.11
C LYS A 10 -2.46 7.27 -3.11
N PRO A 11 -1.48 6.41 -3.46
CA PRO A 11 -1.64 4.96 -3.34
C PRO A 11 -2.01 4.50 -1.93
N ILE A 12 -1.28 4.95 -0.90
CA ILE A 12 -1.51 4.57 0.50
C ILE A 12 -2.91 4.99 0.93
N GLY A 13 -3.33 6.22 0.62
CA GLY A 13 -4.70 6.68 0.93
C GLY A 13 -5.79 5.84 0.26
N ARG A 14 -5.58 5.42 -0.99
CA ARG A 14 -6.52 4.53 -1.71
C ARG A 14 -6.54 3.12 -1.11
N ILE A 15 -5.37 2.55 -0.83
CA ILE A 15 -5.24 1.22 -0.20
C ILE A 15 -5.96 1.23 1.14
N ARG A 16 -5.71 2.23 1.99
CA ARG A 16 -6.37 2.40 3.29
C ARG A 16 -7.89 2.37 3.15
N LYS A 17 -8.44 3.24 2.30
CA LYS A 17 -9.89 3.34 2.09
C LYS A 17 -10.50 2.01 1.66
N MET A 18 -9.82 1.29 0.77
CA MET A 18 -10.28 -0.02 0.32
C MET A 18 -10.16 -1.09 1.42
N CYS A 19 -9.09 -1.08 2.21
CA CYS A 19 -8.96 -1.94 3.38
C CYS A 19 -10.06 -1.67 4.41
N GLU A 20 -10.38 -0.41 4.70
CA GLU A 20 -11.49 -0.02 5.58
C GLU A 20 -12.83 -0.56 5.07
N LEU A 21 -13.12 -0.44 3.77
CA LEU A 21 -14.34 -0.98 3.15
C LEU A 21 -14.43 -2.52 3.21
N MET A 22 -13.30 -3.20 3.31
CA MET A 22 -13.21 -4.67 3.41
C MET A 22 -13.12 -5.17 4.87
N GLY A 23 -13.15 -4.27 5.85
CA GLY A 23 -12.95 -4.63 7.27
C GLY A 23 -11.50 -4.96 7.64
N LEU A 24 -10.54 -4.58 6.79
CA LEU A 24 -9.10 -4.81 6.94
C LEU A 24 -8.35 -3.58 7.48
N GLY A 25 -9.04 -2.56 8.00
CA GLY A 25 -8.39 -1.32 8.47
C GLY A 25 -7.32 -1.55 9.53
N ALA A 26 -7.61 -2.41 10.52
CA ALA A 26 -6.63 -2.72 11.57
C ALA A 26 -5.39 -3.48 11.06
N GLU A 27 -5.58 -4.37 10.07
CA GLU A 27 -4.45 -5.09 9.45
C GLU A 27 -3.62 -4.15 8.57
N PHE A 28 -4.29 -3.22 7.87
CA PHE A 28 -3.62 -2.16 7.13
C PHE A 28 -2.73 -1.31 8.05
N ASP A 29 -3.27 -0.82 9.17
CA ASP A 29 -2.50 0.01 10.11
C ASP A 29 -1.31 -0.77 10.70
N ARG A 30 -1.49 -2.06 10.98
CA ARG A 30 -0.42 -2.94 11.46
C ARG A 30 0.67 -3.16 10.41
N LYS A 31 0.29 -3.26 9.14
CA LYS A 31 1.16 -3.58 8.00
C LYS A 31 1.68 -2.36 7.26
N LEU A 32 1.34 -1.15 7.71
CA LEU A 32 1.72 0.09 7.03
C LEU A 32 3.25 0.18 6.81
N PRO A 33 4.12 -0.12 7.81
CA PRO A 33 5.56 -0.05 7.59
C PRO A 33 6.08 -1.04 6.53
N GLU A 34 5.58 -2.28 6.52
CA GLU A 34 5.98 -3.26 5.52
C GLU A 34 5.38 -2.96 4.14
N LEU A 35 4.19 -2.36 4.10
CA LEU A 35 3.56 -1.88 2.87
C LEU A 35 4.38 -0.74 2.25
N GLU A 36 4.83 0.24 3.05
CA GLU A 36 5.71 1.32 2.60
C GLU A 36 7.00 0.75 2.00
N THR A 37 7.66 -0.17 2.71
CA THR A 37 8.87 -0.87 2.22
C THR A 37 8.62 -1.61 0.89
N HIS A 38 7.45 -2.26 0.75
CA HIS A 38 7.06 -2.95 -0.48
C HIS A 38 6.88 -1.98 -1.65
N LEU A 39 6.20 -0.84 -1.41
CA LEU A 39 5.98 0.18 -2.44
C LEU A 39 7.30 0.87 -2.84
N GLU A 40 8.19 1.12 -1.88
CA GLU A 40 9.55 1.62 -2.15
C GLU A 40 10.34 0.67 -3.05
N GLY A 41 10.24 -0.64 -2.82
CA GLY A 41 10.85 -1.66 -3.67
C GLY A 41 10.37 -1.57 -5.12
N LEU A 42 9.05 -1.46 -5.33
CA LEU A 42 8.46 -1.32 -6.67
C LEU A 42 8.92 -0.04 -7.37
N VAL A 43 8.97 1.08 -6.65
CA VAL A 43 9.48 2.35 -7.18
C VAL A 43 10.96 2.24 -7.54
N ALA A 44 11.77 1.57 -6.72
CA ALA A 44 13.17 1.29 -7.01
C ALA A 44 13.35 0.41 -8.27
N GLU A 45 12.39 -0.47 -8.55
CA GLU A 45 12.33 -1.25 -9.80
C GLU A 45 11.81 -0.43 -11.01
N GLY A 46 11.40 0.82 -10.80
CA GLY A 46 10.95 1.74 -11.83
C GLY A 46 9.42 1.82 -12.00
N GLU A 47 8.64 1.17 -11.14
CA GLU A 47 7.18 1.32 -11.13
C GLU A 47 6.81 2.70 -10.57
N THR A 48 6.14 3.51 -11.40
CA THR A 48 5.71 4.86 -11.02
C THR A 48 4.21 5.06 -11.20
N SER A 49 3.49 4.03 -11.67
CA SER A 49 2.05 4.09 -11.85
C SER A 49 1.34 3.99 -10.51
N GLU A 50 0.64 5.07 -10.14
CA GLU A 50 -0.22 5.13 -8.96
C GLU A 50 -1.19 3.94 -8.88
N GLU A 51 -1.77 3.55 -10.01
CA GLU A 51 -2.71 2.41 -10.09
C GLU A 51 -2.01 1.10 -9.75
N ARG A 52 -0.82 0.87 -10.30
CA ARG A 52 -0.05 -0.35 -10.08
C ARG A 52 0.44 -0.47 -8.64
N LEU A 53 0.92 0.64 -8.08
CA LEU A 53 1.31 0.74 -6.66
C LEU A 53 0.10 0.45 -5.75
N THR A 54 -1.07 1.01 -6.07
CA THR A 54 -2.31 0.78 -5.32
C THR A 54 -2.73 -0.70 -5.37
N VAL A 55 -2.74 -1.32 -6.56
CA VAL A 55 -3.16 -2.73 -6.74
C VAL A 55 -2.17 -3.67 -6.06
N SER A 56 -0.87 -3.44 -6.23
CA SER A 56 0.18 -4.25 -5.61
C SER A 56 0.15 -4.14 -4.09
N GLY A 57 -0.01 -2.94 -3.55
CA GLY A 57 -0.13 -2.70 -2.11
C GLY A 57 -1.38 -3.33 -1.49
N LEU A 58 -2.52 -3.28 -2.18
CA LEU A 58 -3.72 -4.02 -1.76
C LEU A 58 -3.52 -5.53 -1.74
N ALA A 59 -2.87 -6.08 -2.76
CA ALA A 59 -2.58 -7.50 -2.83
C ALA A 59 -1.66 -7.93 -1.68
N PHE A 60 -0.66 -7.11 -1.35
CA PHE A 60 0.24 -7.32 -0.21
C PHE A 60 -0.53 -7.42 1.12
N VAL A 61 -1.39 -6.45 1.42
CA VAL A 61 -2.20 -6.46 2.66
C VAL A 61 -3.17 -7.65 2.69
N LYS A 62 -3.78 -8.01 1.56
CA LYS A 62 -4.66 -9.19 1.45
C LYS A 62 -3.95 -10.53 1.60
N GLN A 63 -2.71 -10.64 1.13
CA GLN A 63 -1.92 -11.87 1.28
C GLN A 63 -1.49 -12.09 2.73
N ALA A 64 -1.20 -11.01 3.46
CA ALA A 64 -0.93 -11.08 4.90
C ALA A 64 -2.09 -11.70 5.70
N GLN A 65 -3.34 -11.49 5.26
CA GLN A 65 -4.54 -12.10 5.86
C GLN A 65 -4.59 -13.63 5.67
N GLN A 66 -4.01 -14.17 4.59
CA GLN A 66 -4.13 -15.59 4.20
C GLN A 66 -3.02 -16.49 4.77
N GLY A 67 -2.12 -15.94 5.59
CA GLY A 67 -1.02 -16.67 6.24
C GLY A 67 -1.35 -17.25 7.63
N SER A 68 -2.62 -17.27 8.05
CA SER A 68 -3.08 -17.98 9.26
C SER A 68 -4.00 -19.14 8.88
N ALA A 69 -3.39 -20.27 8.48
CA ALA A 69 -4.04 -21.58 8.42
C ALA A 69 -3.07 -22.65 8.93
#